data_AF-A0AAW3V9R6-F1
#
_entry.id   AF-A0AAW3V9R6-F1
#
_cell.length_a   1.000
_cell.length_b   1.000
_cell.length_c   1.000
_cell.angle_alpha   90.00
_cell.angle_beta   90.00
_cell.angle_gamma   90.00
#
_symmetry.space_group_name_H-M   'P 1'
#
loop_
_entity.id
_entity.type
_entity.pdbx_description
1 polymer ?
#
loop_
_entity_poly.entity_id
_entity_poly.type
_entity_poly.pdbx_seq_one_letter_code
_entity_poly.pdbx_strand_id
1 'polypeptide(L)'
;MDPLPDVSAVRLKLAFTCTHEADHLPPLDPESEELFQYGRYLEKKEGPKDFNDIARYYRIAAAYGHYKANHNLQILISSGSASSPDPEKESVDLAEQLIKAGVPSGYYDIGHYLLNGYGVKRDDDAARRYIRKAADLGNPDAQYYVANLLNPADAAPDIALQMFQCASAQGYAAAGNDLGVAFQLNRKFVEAAEAFQSSAKAGSSQSAFLLQYAFDEKSGKNELYAIDVKPDAERTRRYGLIGKFLDSNDGRNPKVPDIDKIVPLPPAKLPPWDGTFQWQKEQDAAVPPKKPADEIIDQMAKAKHLDPATGLPLSGFSNKTSQADEPSKVAARVPIGTLASTGEICPEDGVWHAKLEAGQMGDSQRRFLKGDTLPSLVVHEPRTLAFLDRMMGTRQQVATVAWELVAYIDQT
;
A
#
# COMPACT_ATOMS: atom_id res chain seq x y z
N MET A 1 21.62 26.60 31.41
CA MET A 1 21.23 26.85 30.01
C MET A 1 22.28 26.14 29.18
N ASP A 2 21.92 25.01 28.57
CA ASP A 2 22.82 24.36 27.63
C ASP A 2 23.07 25.30 26.45
N PRO A 3 24.30 25.40 25.93
CA PRO A 3 24.60 26.25 24.79
C PRO A 3 23.75 25.79 23.59
N LEU A 4 23.10 26.75 22.93
CA LEU A 4 22.36 26.49 21.69
C LEU A 4 23.29 25.74 20.72
N PRO A 5 22.83 24.65 20.10
CA PRO A 5 23.66 23.89 19.17
C PRO A 5 24.14 24.78 18.03
N ASP A 6 25.41 24.64 17.66
CA ASP A 6 26.02 25.35 16.53
C ASP A 6 25.17 25.16 15.27
N VAL A 7 24.62 26.26 14.76
CA VAL A 7 23.75 26.30 13.58
C VAL A 7 24.42 25.65 12.37
N SER A 8 25.75 25.73 12.27
CA SER A 8 26.53 25.08 11.22
C SER A 8 26.49 23.55 11.33
N ALA A 9 26.64 23.03 12.54
CA ALA A 9 26.51 21.59 12.82
C ALA A 9 25.07 21.08 12.63
N VAL A 10 24.05 21.90 12.91
CA VAL A 10 22.65 21.58 12.62
C VAL A 10 22.40 21.52 11.11
N ARG A 11 22.92 22.48 10.33
CA ARG A 11 22.79 22.49 8.86
C ARG A 11 23.49 21.30 8.20
N LEU A 12 24.65 20.89 8.69
CA LEU A 12 25.34 19.68 8.21
C LEU A 12 24.50 18.41 8.42
N LYS A 13 23.75 18.32 9.53
CA LYS A 13 22.85 17.19 9.81
C LYS A 13 21.58 17.18 8.94
N LEU A 14 21.23 18.31 8.33
CA LEU A 14 20.08 18.41 7.42
C LEU A 14 20.45 18.15 5.96
N ALA A 15 21.75 18.16 5.62
CA ALA A 15 22.24 17.97 4.27
C ALA A 15 21.54 16.79 3.57
N PHE A 16 21.03 17.06 2.38
CA PHE A 16 20.32 16.08 1.56
C PHE A 16 21.05 15.95 0.23
N THR A 17 21.18 14.72 -0.24
CA THR A 17 21.62 14.42 -1.61
C THR A 17 20.49 13.67 -2.27
N CYS A 18 20.07 14.12 -3.45
CA CYS A 18 19.04 13.42 -4.19
C CYS A 18 19.57 12.05 -4.63
N THR A 19 18.88 11.01 -4.16
CA THR A 19 19.13 9.60 -4.48
C THR A 19 17.83 9.04 -5.03
N HIS A 20 17.90 8.18 -6.05
CA HIS A 20 16.71 7.52 -6.58
C HIS A 20 16.56 6.12 -5.99
N GLU A 21 15.34 5.75 -5.60
CA GLU A 21 15.05 4.43 -5.03
C GLU A 21 15.52 3.31 -5.95
N ALA A 22 15.35 3.47 -7.27
CA ALA A 22 15.75 2.51 -8.29
C ALA A 22 17.23 2.12 -8.24
N ASP A 23 18.11 3.00 -7.72
CA ASP A 23 19.55 2.72 -7.59
C ASP A 23 19.86 1.74 -6.44
N HIS A 24 18.88 1.47 -5.57
CA HIS A 24 18.99 0.62 -4.39
C HIS A 24 18.11 -0.64 -4.45
N LEU A 25 17.35 -0.84 -5.53
CA LEU A 25 16.47 -2.00 -5.65
C LEU A 25 17.27 -3.25 -6.08
N PRO A 26 17.12 -4.38 -5.37
CA PRO A 26 17.73 -5.63 -5.78
C PRO A 26 17.06 -6.16 -7.07
N PRO A 27 17.77 -6.96 -7.88
CA PRO A 27 17.16 -7.64 -9.02
C PRO A 27 16.05 -8.59 -8.56
N LEU A 28 15.00 -8.70 -9.36
CA LEU A 28 13.87 -9.59 -9.08
C LEU A 28 14.08 -10.94 -9.76
N ASP A 29 13.77 -12.00 -9.02
CA ASP A 29 13.73 -13.36 -9.55
C ASP A 29 12.57 -13.52 -10.55
N PRO A 30 12.79 -14.05 -11.77
CA PRO A 30 11.76 -14.15 -12.81
C PRO A 30 10.52 -14.95 -12.40
N GLU A 31 10.69 -16.05 -11.66
CA GLU A 31 9.56 -16.87 -11.21
C GLU A 31 8.72 -16.11 -10.16
N SER A 32 9.39 -15.40 -9.25
CA SER A 32 8.72 -14.53 -8.29
C SER A 32 7.99 -13.36 -8.96
N GLU A 33 8.52 -12.81 -10.06
CA GLU A 33 7.88 -11.77 -10.86
C GLU A 33 6.64 -12.34 -11.57
N GLU A 34 6.68 -13.57 -12.08
CA GLU A 34 5.49 -14.23 -12.65
C GLU A 34 4.38 -14.40 -11.61
N LEU A 35 4.70 -14.85 -10.39
CA LEU A 35 3.74 -14.93 -9.28
C LEU A 35 3.16 -13.55 -8.95
N PHE A 36 4.00 -12.53 -8.84
CA PHE A 36 3.55 -11.16 -8.58
C PHE A 36 2.62 -10.63 -9.68
N GLN A 37 2.98 -10.80 -10.95
CA GLN A 37 2.17 -10.35 -12.07
C GLN A 37 0.83 -11.07 -12.13
N TYR A 38 0.79 -12.37 -11.84
CA TYR A 38 -0.45 -13.11 -11.76
C TYR A 38 -1.33 -12.66 -10.58
N GLY A 39 -0.75 -12.44 -9.39
CA GLY A 39 -1.45 -11.86 -8.24
C GLY A 39 -2.05 -10.47 -8.56
N ARG A 40 -1.26 -9.59 -9.22
CA ARG A 40 -1.72 -8.28 -9.70
C ARG A 40 -2.85 -8.39 -10.71
N TYR A 41 -2.80 -9.37 -11.59
CA TYR A 41 -3.87 -9.63 -12.54
C TYR A 41 -5.17 -10.03 -11.84
N LEU A 42 -5.12 -10.95 -10.86
CA LEU A 42 -6.29 -11.36 -10.07
C LEU A 42 -6.92 -10.19 -9.31
N GLU A 43 -6.06 -9.33 -8.74
CA GLU A 43 -6.46 -8.12 -8.03
C GLU A 43 -7.16 -7.10 -8.95
N LYS A 44 -6.66 -6.92 -10.19
CA LYS A 44 -7.23 -5.98 -11.18
C LYS A 44 -8.44 -6.52 -11.94
N LYS A 45 -8.61 -7.84 -12.01
CA LYS A 45 -9.71 -8.47 -12.75
C LYS A 45 -11.05 -7.94 -12.24
N GLU A 46 -12.06 -7.78 -13.08
CA GLU A 46 -13.39 -7.39 -12.59
C GLU A 46 -14.07 -8.52 -11.79
N GLY A 47 -15.02 -8.14 -10.93
CA GLY A 47 -15.82 -9.08 -10.13
C GLY A 47 -15.24 -9.40 -8.74
N PRO A 48 -15.91 -10.28 -7.98
CA PRO A 48 -15.51 -10.67 -6.63
C PRO A 48 -14.04 -11.10 -6.55
N LYS A 49 -13.40 -10.80 -5.43
CA LYS A 49 -11.97 -11.03 -5.19
C LYS A 49 -11.81 -12.06 -4.08
N ASP A 50 -10.96 -13.05 -4.32
CA ASP A 50 -10.39 -13.86 -3.26
C ASP A 50 -9.02 -13.27 -2.89
N PHE A 51 -9.01 -12.43 -1.86
CA PHE A 51 -7.78 -11.79 -1.39
C PHE A 51 -6.83 -12.78 -0.71
N ASN A 52 -7.30 -13.95 -0.27
CA ASN A 52 -6.42 -14.99 0.26
C ASN A 52 -5.66 -15.69 -0.86
N ASP A 53 -6.33 -15.98 -1.99
CA ASP A 53 -5.65 -16.50 -3.18
C ASP A 53 -4.64 -15.47 -3.74
N ILE A 54 -4.98 -14.18 -3.77
CA ILE A 54 -4.03 -13.12 -4.16
C ILE A 54 -2.83 -13.07 -3.19
N ALA A 55 -3.09 -13.05 -1.89
CA ALA A 55 -2.06 -12.99 -0.86
C ALA A 55 -1.13 -14.19 -0.88
N ARG A 56 -1.62 -15.39 -1.23
CA ARG A 56 -0.79 -16.59 -1.46
C ARG A 56 0.33 -16.31 -2.47
N TYR A 57 0.01 -15.76 -3.64
CA TYR A 57 1.03 -15.43 -4.65
C TYR A 57 2.01 -14.39 -4.13
N TYR A 58 1.51 -13.35 -3.44
CA TYR A 58 2.39 -12.32 -2.90
C TYR A 58 3.29 -12.82 -1.78
N ARG A 59 2.82 -13.70 -0.89
CA ARG A 59 3.62 -14.34 0.18
C ARG A 59 4.78 -15.14 -0.40
N ILE A 60 4.48 -15.99 -1.38
CA ILE A 60 5.52 -16.82 -2.02
C ILE A 60 6.51 -15.92 -2.75
N ALA A 61 6.06 -14.96 -3.55
CA ALA A 61 6.95 -14.00 -4.23
C ALA A 61 7.80 -13.19 -3.25
N ALA A 62 7.21 -12.68 -2.16
CA ALA A 62 7.92 -11.93 -1.12
C ALA A 62 9.03 -12.76 -0.46
N ALA A 63 8.82 -14.06 -0.24
CA ALA A 63 9.84 -14.96 0.30
C ALA A 63 11.06 -15.17 -0.63
N TYR A 64 10.92 -14.81 -1.91
CA TYR A 64 12.02 -14.73 -2.89
C TYR A 64 12.57 -13.30 -3.06
N GLY A 65 12.23 -12.39 -2.15
CA GLY A 65 12.73 -11.01 -2.15
C GLY A 65 11.96 -10.06 -3.08
N HIS A 66 10.79 -10.47 -3.57
CA HIS A 66 10.01 -9.63 -4.47
C HIS A 66 9.38 -8.43 -3.76
N TYR A 67 10.07 -7.30 -3.75
CA TYR A 67 9.72 -6.14 -2.92
C TYR A 67 8.34 -5.54 -3.23
N LYS A 68 7.89 -5.53 -4.48
CA LYS A 68 6.53 -5.05 -4.82
C LYS A 68 5.42 -5.98 -4.31
N ALA A 69 5.68 -7.30 -4.30
CA ALA A 69 4.74 -8.29 -3.80
C ALA A 69 4.64 -8.19 -2.28
N ASN A 70 5.79 -8.03 -1.63
CA ASN A 70 5.88 -7.76 -0.20
C ASN A 70 5.08 -6.50 0.19
N HIS A 71 5.29 -5.36 -0.47
CA HIS A 71 4.54 -4.13 -0.17
C HIS A 71 3.03 -4.30 -0.40
N ASN A 72 2.62 -4.92 -1.52
CA ASN A 72 1.20 -5.19 -1.77
C ASN A 72 0.58 -6.13 -0.72
N LEU A 73 1.34 -7.14 -0.28
CA LEU A 73 0.90 -8.06 0.76
C LEU A 73 0.71 -7.35 2.11
N GLN A 74 1.64 -6.48 2.50
CA GLN A 74 1.50 -5.64 3.70
C GLN A 74 0.20 -4.84 3.67
N ILE A 75 -0.17 -4.25 2.53
CA ILE A 75 -1.44 -3.54 2.37
C ILE A 75 -2.64 -4.48 2.55
N LEU A 76 -2.63 -5.65 1.89
CA LEU A 76 -3.74 -6.61 2.01
C LEU A 76 -3.92 -7.13 3.44
N ILE A 77 -2.84 -7.39 4.16
CA ILE A 77 -2.89 -7.89 5.56
C ILE A 77 -3.34 -6.78 6.50
N SER A 78 -2.68 -5.62 6.44
CA SER A 78 -2.93 -4.50 7.35
C SER A 78 -4.33 -3.90 7.22
N SER A 79 -4.93 -3.98 6.03
CA SER A 79 -6.33 -3.60 5.79
C SER A 79 -7.35 -4.67 6.21
N GLY A 80 -6.90 -5.87 6.60
CA GLY A 80 -7.75 -7.01 6.90
C GLY A 80 -8.37 -7.68 5.66
N SER A 81 -7.90 -7.35 4.45
CA SER A 81 -8.38 -7.95 3.21
C SER A 81 -7.92 -9.40 3.06
N ALA A 82 -6.69 -9.71 3.48
CA ALA A 82 -6.13 -11.05 3.50
C ALA A 82 -5.99 -11.58 4.94
N SER A 83 -6.36 -12.85 5.13
CA SER A 83 -6.25 -13.53 6.41
C SER A 83 -4.80 -13.76 6.79
N SER A 84 -4.47 -13.47 8.05
CA SER A 84 -3.20 -13.78 8.69
C SER A 84 -3.46 -14.21 10.13
N PRO A 85 -2.76 -15.23 10.67
CA PRO A 85 -2.85 -15.59 12.08
C PRO A 85 -2.42 -14.45 13.02
N ASP A 86 -1.46 -13.64 12.58
CA ASP A 86 -0.94 -12.48 13.31
C ASP A 86 -0.61 -11.37 12.30
N PRO A 87 -1.61 -10.57 11.89
CA PRO A 87 -1.48 -9.61 10.80
C PRO A 87 -0.46 -8.50 11.10
N GLU A 88 -0.40 -8.08 12.36
CA GLU A 88 0.56 -7.09 12.85
C GLU A 88 1.98 -7.61 12.73
N LYS A 89 2.24 -8.82 13.25
CA LYS A 89 3.56 -9.44 13.16
C LYS A 89 3.97 -9.71 11.71
N GLU A 90 3.08 -10.27 10.89
CA GLU A 90 3.42 -10.60 9.49
C GLU A 90 3.79 -9.34 8.71
N SER A 91 3.07 -8.24 8.91
CA SER A 91 3.36 -6.95 8.26
C SER A 91 4.72 -6.38 8.68
N VAL A 92 5.05 -6.44 9.97
CA VAL A 92 6.36 -5.99 10.49
C VAL A 92 7.48 -6.89 9.97
N ASP A 93 7.32 -8.22 10.01
CA ASP A 93 8.31 -9.18 9.51
C ASP A 93 8.56 -8.97 8.00
N LEU A 94 7.53 -8.63 7.22
CA LEU A 94 7.67 -8.28 5.80
C LEU A 94 8.46 -6.99 5.58
N ALA A 95 8.21 -5.94 6.36
CA ALA A 95 8.97 -4.69 6.28
C ALA A 95 10.44 -4.89 6.71
N GLU A 96 10.70 -5.73 7.72
CA GLU A 96 12.05 -6.11 8.14
C GLU A 96 12.80 -6.89 7.04
N GLN A 97 12.10 -7.75 6.28
CA GLN A 97 12.69 -8.43 5.12
C GLN A 97 13.16 -7.43 4.05
N LEU A 98 12.38 -6.38 3.79
CA LEU A 98 12.76 -5.31 2.87
C LEU A 98 14.00 -4.56 3.35
N ILE A 99 14.05 -4.19 4.64
CA ILE A 99 15.22 -3.56 5.25
C ILE A 99 16.46 -4.46 5.10
N LYS A 100 16.33 -5.76 5.38
CA LYS A 100 17.42 -6.73 5.24
C LYS A 100 17.91 -6.85 3.79
N ALA A 101 17.02 -6.70 2.82
CA ALA A 101 17.34 -6.69 1.40
C ALA A 101 17.88 -5.34 0.90
N GLY A 102 18.00 -4.33 1.77
CA GLY A 102 18.45 -2.98 1.41
C GLY A 102 17.41 -2.16 0.64
N VAL A 103 16.15 -2.61 0.60
CA VAL A 103 15.06 -1.94 -0.11
C VAL A 103 14.61 -0.71 0.69
N PRO A 104 14.66 0.51 0.12
CA PRO A 104 14.36 1.74 0.85
C PRO A 104 12.96 1.80 1.46
N SER A 105 11.95 1.26 0.76
CA SER A 105 10.56 1.24 1.23
C SER A 105 10.37 0.51 2.56
N GLY A 106 11.18 -0.51 2.88
CA GLY A 106 11.09 -1.22 4.17
C GLY A 106 11.35 -0.31 5.38
N TYR A 107 12.30 0.64 5.24
CA TYR A 107 12.54 1.65 6.28
C TYR A 107 11.34 2.60 6.42
N TYR A 108 10.70 2.96 5.31
CA TYR A 108 9.50 3.80 5.33
C TYR A 108 8.32 3.07 5.98
N ASP A 109 8.11 1.79 5.64
CA ASP A 109 7.05 0.93 6.19
C ASP A 109 7.19 0.80 7.72
N ILE A 110 8.39 0.48 8.25
CA ILE A 110 8.64 0.46 9.70
C ILE A 110 8.42 1.83 10.34
N GLY A 111 8.85 2.90 9.68
CA GLY A 111 8.58 4.27 10.13
C GLY A 111 7.09 4.54 10.27
N HIS A 112 6.29 4.13 9.29
CA HIS A 112 4.84 4.24 9.32
C HIS A 112 4.20 3.38 10.42
N TYR A 113 4.65 2.15 10.63
CA TYR A 113 4.18 1.31 11.73
C TYR A 113 4.51 1.88 13.11
N LEU A 114 5.68 2.49 13.28
CA LEU A 114 6.05 3.19 14.52
C LEU A 114 5.21 4.44 14.78
N LEU A 115 4.77 5.18 13.75
CA LEU A 115 3.85 6.32 13.93
C LEU A 115 2.47 5.89 14.39
N ASN A 116 1.98 4.77 13.86
CA ASN A 116 0.64 4.27 14.12
C ASN A 116 0.57 3.32 15.33
N GLY A 117 1.68 2.74 15.76
CA GLY A 117 1.74 1.71 16.79
C GLY A 117 1.19 0.36 16.33
N TYR A 118 1.38 0.00 15.05
CA TYR A 118 0.86 -1.24 14.45
C TYR A 118 1.93 -2.34 14.50
N GLY A 119 1.72 -3.39 15.30
CA GLY A 119 2.70 -4.47 15.55
C GLY A 119 3.99 -4.06 16.28
N VAL A 120 4.17 -2.77 16.51
CA VAL A 120 5.29 -2.17 17.26
C VAL A 120 4.75 -1.11 18.21
N LYS A 121 5.45 -0.88 19.32
CA LYS A 121 5.09 0.22 20.22
C LYS A 121 5.30 1.55 19.50
N ARG A 122 4.29 2.43 19.54
CA ARG A 122 4.37 3.76 18.95
C ARG A 122 5.58 4.53 19.48
N ASP A 123 6.39 5.05 18.57
CA ASP A 123 7.58 5.87 18.84
C ASP A 123 7.84 6.82 17.66
N ASP A 124 7.34 8.05 17.78
CA ASP A 124 7.41 9.06 16.73
C ASP A 124 8.87 9.51 16.45
N ASP A 125 9.77 9.45 17.43
CA ASP A 125 11.19 9.80 17.24
C ASP A 125 11.94 8.72 16.47
N ALA A 126 11.70 7.45 16.81
CA ALA A 126 12.24 6.33 16.05
C ALA A 126 11.70 6.36 14.62
N ALA A 127 10.39 6.57 14.44
CA ALA A 127 9.77 6.67 13.13
C ALA A 127 10.46 7.71 12.23
N ARG A 128 10.70 8.93 12.74
CA ARG A 128 11.39 9.99 11.98
C ARG A 128 12.81 9.58 11.55
N ARG A 129 13.53 8.82 12.37
CA ARG A 129 14.86 8.29 12.01
C ARG A 129 14.77 7.25 10.89
N TYR A 130 13.80 6.34 10.97
CA TYR A 130 13.54 5.34 9.93
C TYR A 130 13.13 5.99 8.61
N ILE A 131 12.19 6.92 8.64
CA ILE A 131 11.73 7.65 7.44
C ILE A 131 12.87 8.49 6.85
N ARG A 132 13.69 9.16 7.69
CA ARG A 132 14.86 9.88 7.17
C ARG A 132 15.84 8.94 6.47
N LYS A 133 16.09 7.76 7.04
CA LYS A 133 16.95 6.74 6.41
C LYS A 133 16.38 6.27 5.05
N ALA A 134 15.06 6.06 4.95
CA ALA A 134 14.39 5.74 3.70
C ALA A 134 14.58 6.85 2.65
N ALA A 135 14.45 8.12 3.05
CA ALA A 135 14.63 9.27 2.17
C ALA A 135 16.07 9.41 1.65
N ASP A 136 17.06 9.18 2.53
CA ASP A 136 18.49 9.19 2.17
C ASP A 136 18.85 8.03 1.20
N LEU A 137 18.10 6.92 1.26
CA LEU A 137 18.20 5.79 0.33
C LEU A 137 17.32 5.93 -0.91
N GLY A 138 16.65 7.07 -1.07
CA GLY A 138 15.94 7.40 -2.30
C GLY A 138 14.44 7.15 -2.33
N ASN A 139 13.84 6.60 -1.26
CA ASN A 139 12.39 6.32 -1.25
C ASN A 139 11.57 7.62 -1.46
N PRO A 140 10.73 7.71 -2.51
CA PRO A 140 10.04 8.95 -2.87
C PRO A 140 8.99 9.37 -1.84
N ASP A 141 8.26 8.43 -1.24
CA ASP A 141 7.30 8.71 -0.15
C ASP A 141 8.00 9.30 1.06
N ALA A 142 9.15 8.74 1.44
CA ALA A 142 9.96 9.23 2.54
C ALA A 142 10.58 10.62 2.25
N GLN A 143 11.08 10.84 1.04
CA GLN A 143 11.57 12.16 0.61
C GLN A 143 10.46 13.21 0.73
N TYR A 144 9.26 12.89 0.24
CA TYR A 144 8.08 13.76 0.36
C TYR A 144 7.66 13.99 1.82
N TYR A 145 7.65 12.94 2.65
CA TYR A 145 7.29 13.04 4.06
C TYR A 145 8.26 13.94 4.83
N VAL A 146 9.57 13.74 4.66
CA VAL A 146 10.58 14.59 5.32
C VAL A 146 10.53 16.02 4.79
N ALA A 147 10.29 16.22 3.49
CA ALA A 147 10.10 17.55 2.92
C ALA A 147 8.94 18.30 3.60
N ASN A 148 7.82 17.62 3.84
CA ASN A 148 6.68 18.19 4.57
C ASN A 148 7.01 18.53 6.03
N LEU A 149 7.79 17.68 6.73
CA LEU A 149 8.25 18.00 8.09
C LEU A 149 9.17 19.23 8.15
N LEU A 150 9.91 19.50 7.07
CA LEU A 150 10.81 20.65 6.95
C LEU A 150 10.12 21.90 6.39
N ASN A 151 8.82 21.84 6.13
CA ASN A 151 7.98 22.92 5.61
C ASN A 151 6.98 23.36 6.71
N PRO A 152 7.22 24.48 7.43
CA PRO A 152 7.19 25.83 6.86
C PRO A 152 8.57 26.52 6.78
N ALA A 153 8.61 27.73 6.21
CA ALA A 153 9.81 28.46 5.78
C ALA A 153 10.90 28.72 6.85
N ASP A 154 10.60 28.53 8.12
CA ASP A 154 11.50 28.74 9.26
C ASP A 154 12.29 27.48 9.69
N ALA A 155 12.00 26.30 9.12
CA ALA A 155 12.74 25.07 9.40
C ALA A 155 13.94 24.86 8.44
N ALA A 156 13.68 24.45 7.20
CA ALA A 156 14.71 24.28 6.17
C ALA A 156 14.11 24.27 4.75
N PRO A 157 13.51 25.39 4.28
CA PRO A 157 12.73 25.42 3.04
C PRO A 157 13.52 25.01 1.80
N ASP A 158 14.81 25.35 1.73
CA ASP A 158 15.65 24.97 0.58
C ASP A 158 15.86 23.45 0.50
N ILE A 159 15.94 22.77 1.64
CA ILE A 159 16.12 21.31 1.71
C ILE A 159 14.79 20.61 1.44
N ALA A 160 13.68 21.14 1.98
CA ALA A 160 12.34 20.67 1.65
C ALA A 160 12.10 20.73 0.13
N LEU A 161 12.46 21.84 -0.51
CA LEU A 161 12.32 22.00 -1.95
C LEU A 161 13.17 20.98 -2.74
N GLN A 162 14.42 20.74 -2.33
CA GLN A 162 15.27 19.72 -2.95
C GLN A 162 14.68 18.30 -2.81
N MET A 163 14.13 17.98 -1.64
CA MET A 163 13.50 16.68 -1.39
C MET A 163 12.21 16.50 -2.21
N PHE A 164 11.37 17.54 -2.29
CA PHE A 164 10.21 17.53 -3.18
C PHE A 164 10.62 17.35 -4.65
N GLN A 165 11.65 18.06 -5.12
CA GLN A 165 12.18 17.93 -6.49
C GLN A 165 12.65 16.49 -6.76
N CYS A 166 13.38 15.89 -5.82
CA CYS A 166 13.86 14.52 -5.96
C CYS A 166 12.71 13.51 -6.02
N ALA A 167 11.71 13.61 -5.11
CA ALA A 167 10.54 12.74 -5.13
C ALA A 167 9.72 12.91 -6.41
N SER A 168 9.53 14.15 -6.88
CA SER A 168 8.81 14.45 -8.12
C SER A 168 9.53 13.87 -9.35
N ALA A 169 10.86 13.96 -9.41
CA ALA A 169 11.66 13.38 -10.50
C ALA A 169 11.53 11.85 -10.61
N GLN A 170 11.20 11.19 -9.50
CA GLN A 170 10.90 9.75 -9.44
C GLN A 170 9.43 9.41 -9.78
N GLY A 171 8.62 10.41 -10.11
CA GLY A 171 7.21 10.22 -10.45
C GLY A 171 6.27 10.23 -9.23
N TYR A 172 6.69 10.81 -8.10
CA TYR A 172 5.80 11.03 -6.97
C TYR A 172 4.88 12.23 -7.23
N ALA A 173 3.63 11.95 -7.61
CA ALA A 173 2.72 12.97 -8.11
C ALA A 173 2.40 14.07 -7.07
N ALA A 174 2.23 13.71 -5.79
CA ALA A 174 1.95 14.68 -4.73
C ALA A 174 3.12 15.68 -4.53
N ALA A 175 4.37 15.21 -4.60
CA ALA A 175 5.53 16.10 -4.55
C ALA A 175 5.55 17.08 -5.72
N GLY A 176 5.25 16.62 -6.95
CA GLY A 176 5.17 17.51 -8.11
C GLY A 176 4.05 18.56 -8.00
N ASN A 177 2.91 18.20 -7.41
CA ASN A 177 1.81 19.14 -7.16
C ASN A 177 2.24 20.23 -6.16
N ASP A 178 2.83 19.83 -5.05
CA ASP A 178 3.27 20.76 -4.00
C ASP A 178 4.43 21.66 -4.48
N LEU A 179 5.31 21.15 -5.34
CA LEU A 179 6.30 21.97 -6.05
C LEU A 179 5.62 23.03 -6.94
N GLY A 180 4.61 22.62 -7.71
CA GLY A 180 3.86 23.53 -8.57
C GLY A 180 3.25 24.68 -7.78
N VAL A 181 2.59 24.35 -6.67
CA VAL A 181 2.00 25.34 -5.73
C VAL A 181 3.08 26.22 -5.11
N ALA A 182 4.19 25.64 -4.63
CA ALA A 182 5.27 26.40 -4.02
C ALA A 182 5.92 27.37 -5.01
N PHE A 183 6.15 26.96 -6.26
CA PHE A 183 6.69 27.82 -7.30
C PHE A 183 5.70 28.91 -7.70
N GLN A 184 4.41 28.58 -7.80
CA GLN A 184 3.36 29.55 -8.07
C GLN A 184 3.30 30.65 -7.00
N LEU A 185 3.31 30.28 -5.71
CA LEU A 185 3.31 31.24 -4.59
C LEU A 185 4.55 32.14 -4.61
N ASN A 186 5.69 31.64 -5.09
CA ASN A 186 6.93 32.40 -5.28
C ASN A 186 7.03 33.09 -6.65
N ARG A 187 5.96 33.10 -7.45
CA ARG A 187 5.90 33.70 -8.79
C ARG A 187 6.93 33.14 -9.78
N LYS A 188 7.38 31.90 -9.56
CA LYS A 188 8.24 31.11 -10.45
C LYS A 188 7.38 30.31 -11.42
N PHE A 189 6.75 31.02 -12.34
CA PHE A 189 5.62 30.49 -13.11
C PHE A 189 6.00 29.41 -14.12
N VAL A 190 7.20 29.48 -14.72
CA VAL A 190 7.69 28.45 -15.64
C VAL A 190 7.92 27.14 -14.89
N GLU A 191 8.61 27.21 -13.76
CA GLU A 191 8.88 26.06 -12.90
C GLU A 191 7.59 25.48 -12.31
N ALA A 192 6.60 26.33 -12.00
CA ALA A 192 5.28 25.88 -11.57
C ALA A 192 4.59 25.04 -12.66
N ALA A 193 4.58 25.52 -13.91
CA ALA A 193 3.99 24.80 -15.04
C ALA A 193 4.70 23.46 -15.29
N GLU A 194 6.03 23.42 -15.22
CA GLU A 194 6.83 22.19 -15.35
C GLU A 194 6.53 21.19 -14.23
N ALA A 195 6.43 21.65 -12.98
CA ALA A 195 6.12 20.81 -11.83
C ALA A 195 4.69 20.22 -11.93
N PHE A 196 3.69 21.03 -12.28
CA PHE A 196 2.34 20.53 -12.52
C PHE A 196 2.29 19.55 -13.71
N GLN A 197 3.04 19.81 -14.78
CA GLN A 197 3.11 18.90 -15.94
C GLN A 197 3.71 17.55 -15.53
N SER A 198 4.81 17.56 -14.77
CA SER A 198 5.44 16.35 -14.23
C SER A 198 4.51 15.59 -13.29
N SER A 199 3.78 16.30 -12.42
CA SER A 199 2.79 15.70 -11.53
C SER A 199 1.62 15.07 -12.29
N ALA A 200 1.10 15.74 -13.33
CA ALA A 200 0.06 15.20 -14.20
C ALA A 200 0.55 13.96 -15.00
N LYS A 201 1.79 13.99 -15.51
CA LYS A 201 2.47 12.83 -16.10
C LYS A 201 2.49 11.64 -15.14
N ALA A 202 2.78 11.93 -13.88
CA ALA A 202 2.80 10.98 -12.77
C ALA A 202 1.41 10.60 -12.23
N GLY A 203 0.31 11.07 -12.83
CA GLY A 203 -1.05 10.63 -12.49
C GLY A 203 -1.86 11.58 -11.62
N SER A 204 -1.38 12.78 -11.30
CA SER A 204 -2.17 13.78 -10.57
C SER A 204 -3.22 14.42 -11.48
N SER A 205 -4.49 14.06 -11.28
CA SER A 205 -5.61 14.77 -11.91
C SER A 205 -5.71 16.22 -11.45
N GLN A 206 -5.42 16.48 -10.17
CA GLN A 206 -5.35 17.82 -9.61
C GLN A 206 -4.41 18.73 -10.40
N SER A 207 -3.18 18.29 -10.68
CA SER A 207 -2.22 19.07 -11.46
C SER A 207 -2.66 19.27 -12.91
N ALA A 208 -3.30 18.27 -13.51
CA ALA A 208 -3.89 18.42 -14.84
C ALA A 208 -5.00 19.48 -14.85
N PHE A 209 -5.88 19.51 -13.83
CA PHE A 209 -6.91 20.53 -13.72
C PHE A 209 -6.35 21.92 -13.41
N LEU A 210 -5.30 22.02 -12.59
CA LEU A 210 -4.62 23.30 -12.36
C LEU A 210 -4.08 23.88 -13.67
N LEU A 211 -3.45 23.05 -14.51
CA LEU A 211 -3.02 23.47 -15.84
C LEU A 211 -4.21 23.81 -16.75
N GLN A 212 -5.31 23.05 -16.70
CA GLN A 212 -6.54 23.40 -17.41
C GLN A 212 -7.02 24.82 -17.05
N TYR A 213 -7.14 25.12 -15.75
CA TYR A 213 -7.60 26.42 -15.27
C TYR A 213 -6.63 27.54 -15.62
N ALA A 214 -5.33 27.26 -15.58
CA ALA A 214 -4.31 28.23 -15.94
C ALA A 214 -4.36 28.65 -17.42
N PHE A 215 -4.63 27.71 -18.34
CA PHE A 215 -4.78 28.01 -19.77
C PHE A 215 -6.17 28.56 -20.16
N ASP A 216 -7.16 28.50 -19.27
CA ASP A 216 -8.52 28.98 -19.53
C ASP A 216 -8.60 30.51 -19.43
N GLU A 217 -9.35 31.14 -20.35
CA GLU A 217 -9.43 32.60 -20.46
C GLU A 217 -10.02 33.29 -19.23
N LYS A 218 -10.98 32.64 -18.56
CA LYS A 218 -11.68 33.23 -17.41
C LYS A 218 -10.95 32.90 -16.12
N SER A 219 -10.71 31.61 -15.89
CA SER A 219 -10.11 31.12 -14.64
C SER A 219 -8.61 31.41 -14.55
N GLY A 220 -7.88 31.49 -15.67
CA GLY A 220 -6.45 31.86 -15.66
C GLY A 220 -6.16 33.29 -15.18
N LYS A 221 -7.20 34.14 -15.07
CA LYS A 221 -7.11 35.48 -14.44
C LYS A 221 -7.15 35.43 -12.91
N ASN A 222 -7.54 34.29 -12.33
CA ASN A 222 -7.53 34.08 -10.89
C ASN A 222 -6.09 33.84 -10.44
N GLU A 223 -5.64 34.59 -9.45
CA GLU A 223 -4.29 34.46 -8.86
C GLU A 223 -4.03 33.04 -8.35
N LEU A 224 -5.08 32.32 -7.93
CA LEU A 224 -5.01 30.91 -7.51
C LEU A 224 -4.53 29.96 -8.61
N TYR A 225 -4.63 30.33 -9.89
CA TYR A 225 -4.21 29.49 -11.03
C TYR A 225 -3.15 30.16 -11.92
N ALA A 226 -2.60 31.30 -11.49
CA ALA A 226 -1.69 32.08 -12.30
C ALA A 226 -0.34 31.36 -12.49
N ILE A 227 -0.03 30.97 -13.74
CA ILE A 227 1.28 30.48 -14.18
C ILE A 227 1.83 31.27 -15.38
N ASP A 228 1.38 32.53 -15.55
CA ASP A 228 1.84 33.46 -16.61
C ASP A 228 1.87 32.88 -18.03
N VAL A 229 0.81 32.13 -18.36
CA VAL A 229 0.59 31.59 -19.70
C VAL A 229 -0.50 32.38 -20.42
N LYS A 230 -0.39 32.45 -21.74
CA LYS A 230 -1.48 32.99 -22.57
C LYS A 230 -2.64 31.98 -22.59
N PRO A 231 -3.89 32.46 -22.54
CA PRO A 231 -5.05 31.59 -22.73
C PRO A 231 -4.94 30.78 -24.02
N ASP A 232 -5.24 29.48 -23.94
CA ASP A 232 -5.16 28.55 -25.05
C ASP A 232 -6.26 27.49 -24.90
N ALA A 233 -7.33 27.67 -25.69
CA ALA A 233 -8.53 26.84 -25.61
C ALA A 233 -8.25 25.35 -25.88
N GLU A 234 -7.30 25.02 -26.75
CA GLU A 234 -6.97 23.62 -27.03
C GLU A 234 -6.13 23.02 -25.89
N ARG A 235 -5.23 23.78 -25.27
CA ARG A 235 -4.55 23.32 -24.04
C ARG A 235 -5.53 23.11 -22.89
N THR A 236 -6.44 24.06 -22.66
CA THR A 236 -7.53 23.91 -21.69
C THR A 236 -8.31 22.61 -21.95
N ARG A 237 -8.69 22.35 -23.21
CA ARG A 237 -9.40 21.12 -23.58
C ARG A 237 -8.56 19.87 -23.31
N ARG A 238 -7.29 19.82 -23.73
CA ARG A 238 -6.42 18.63 -23.55
C ARG A 238 -6.15 18.33 -22.08
N TYR A 239 -5.81 19.33 -21.28
CA TYR A 239 -5.61 19.16 -19.83
C TYR A 239 -6.90 18.72 -19.13
N GLY A 240 -8.06 19.25 -19.52
CA GLY A 240 -9.34 18.80 -18.98
C GLY A 240 -9.68 17.35 -19.34
N LEU A 241 -9.28 16.87 -20.52
CA LEU A 241 -9.41 15.46 -20.90
C LEU A 241 -8.44 14.57 -20.11
N ILE A 242 -7.20 15.03 -19.90
CA ILE A 242 -6.21 14.33 -19.08
C ILE A 242 -6.69 14.20 -17.63
N GLY A 243 -7.13 15.29 -17.01
CA GLY A 243 -7.63 15.27 -15.62
C GLY A 243 -8.80 14.32 -15.44
N LYS A 244 -9.78 14.36 -16.35
CA LYS A 244 -10.93 13.42 -16.35
C LYS A 244 -10.51 11.97 -16.55
N PHE A 245 -9.54 11.71 -17.43
CA PHE A 245 -9.02 10.37 -17.66
C PHE A 245 -8.35 9.81 -16.41
N LEU A 246 -7.53 10.63 -15.74
CA LEU A 246 -6.87 10.28 -14.48
C LEU A 246 -7.91 10.00 -13.38
N ASP A 247 -8.87 10.90 -13.15
CA ASP A 247 -9.93 10.71 -12.15
C ASP A 247 -10.77 9.45 -12.40
N SER A 248 -11.21 9.24 -13.66
CA SER A 248 -12.08 8.11 -14.00
C SER A 248 -11.39 6.76 -13.82
N ASN A 249 -10.05 6.75 -13.79
CA ASN A 249 -9.25 5.55 -13.65
C ASN A 249 -8.46 5.50 -12.33
N ASP A 250 -8.68 6.42 -11.38
CA ASP A 250 -7.84 6.60 -10.17
C ASP A 250 -7.56 5.28 -9.42
N GLY A 251 -8.59 4.44 -9.24
CA GLY A 251 -8.46 3.10 -8.63
C GLY A 251 -7.57 2.10 -9.37
N ARG A 252 -7.07 2.44 -10.56
CA ARG A 252 -6.14 1.64 -11.38
C ARG A 252 -4.74 2.26 -11.45
N ASN A 253 -4.49 3.34 -10.71
CA ASN A 253 -3.24 4.13 -10.69
C ASN A 253 -2.79 4.54 -12.11
N PRO A 254 -3.60 5.36 -12.81
CA PRO A 254 -3.34 5.73 -14.19
C PRO A 254 -2.16 6.73 -14.26
N LYS A 255 -1.42 6.69 -15.38
CA LYS A 255 -0.32 7.62 -15.69
C LYS A 255 -0.50 8.16 -17.10
N VAL A 256 0.13 9.28 -17.42
CA VAL A 256 0.14 9.86 -18.78
C VAL A 256 1.58 10.11 -19.22
N PRO A 257 2.38 9.04 -19.46
CA PRO A 257 3.80 9.18 -19.79
C PRO A 257 4.06 9.93 -21.10
N ASP A 258 3.06 9.96 -21.98
CA ASP A 258 3.03 10.66 -23.26
C ASP A 258 2.48 12.09 -23.18
N ILE A 259 2.29 12.65 -21.99
CA ILE A 259 1.70 14.00 -21.82
C ILE A 259 2.43 15.08 -22.63
N ASP A 260 3.75 15.01 -22.77
CA ASP A 260 4.55 15.99 -23.54
C ASP A 260 4.36 15.82 -25.06
N LYS A 261 3.88 14.66 -25.50
CA LYS A 261 3.47 14.40 -26.89
C LYS A 261 1.99 14.76 -27.12
N ILE A 262 1.21 14.92 -26.05
CA ILE A 262 -0.21 15.30 -26.11
C ILE A 262 -0.35 16.82 -25.98
N VAL A 263 0.27 17.42 -24.98
CA VAL A 263 0.15 18.83 -24.63
C VAL A 263 1.50 19.34 -24.09
N PRO A 264 2.49 19.56 -24.96
CA PRO A 264 3.75 20.15 -24.51
C PRO A 264 3.53 21.57 -23.98
N LEU A 265 4.29 21.96 -22.95
CA LEU A 265 4.24 23.32 -22.42
C LEU A 265 4.69 24.36 -23.46
N PRO A 266 4.17 25.60 -23.41
CA PRO A 266 4.69 26.71 -24.22
C PRO A 266 6.21 26.88 -23.99
N PRO A 267 6.98 27.31 -25.02
CA PRO A 267 6.53 27.86 -26.31
C PRO A 267 6.26 26.80 -27.39
N ALA A 268 6.32 25.50 -27.08
CA ALA A 268 6.11 24.45 -28.07
C ALA A 268 4.71 24.50 -28.70
N LYS A 269 4.63 24.27 -30.00
CA LYS A 269 3.34 24.16 -30.70
C LYS A 269 2.68 22.82 -30.38
N LEU A 270 1.35 22.81 -30.33
CA LEU A 270 0.60 21.57 -30.12
C LEU A 270 0.79 20.63 -31.30
N PRO A 271 1.19 19.38 -31.06
CA PRO A 271 1.21 18.36 -32.10
C PRO A 271 -0.22 17.88 -32.42
N PRO A 272 -0.42 17.23 -33.58
CA PRO A 272 -1.61 16.42 -33.81
C PRO A 272 -1.76 15.38 -32.71
N TRP A 273 -2.99 15.15 -32.25
CA TRP A 273 -3.31 14.18 -31.22
C TRP A 273 -4.61 13.48 -31.57
N ASP A 274 -4.63 12.16 -31.47
CA ASP A 274 -5.76 11.30 -31.83
C ASP A 274 -6.85 11.21 -30.74
N GLY A 275 -6.66 11.90 -29.61
CA GLY A 275 -7.59 11.88 -28.48
C GLY A 275 -7.42 10.68 -27.55
N THR A 276 -6.34 9.90 -27.69
CA THR A 276 -6.09 8.69 -26.89
C THR A 276 -4.87 8.84 -25.99
N PHE A 277 -4.78 7.99 -24.97
CA PHE A 277 -3.66 7.96 -24.02
C PHE A 277 -2.87 6.67 -24.18
N GLN A 278 -1.53 6.74 -24.14
CA GLN A 278 -0.66 5.56 -24.19
C GLN A 278 -1.07 4.51 -23.15
N TRP A 279 -1.34 4.93 -21.90
CA TRP A 279 -1.77 4.02 -20.85
C TRP A 279 -3.02 3.23 -21.21
N GLN A 280 -4.03 3.88 -21.82
CA GLN A 280 -5.26 3.20 -22.24
C GLN A 280 -4.97 2.14 -23.32
N LYS A 281 -4.16 2.51 -24.33
CA LYS A 281 -3.73 1.57 -25.39
C LYS A 281 -3.01 0.35 -24.80
N GLU A 282 -2.16 0.57 -23.81
CA GLU A 282 -1.45 -0.51 -23.12
C GLU A 282 -2.39 -1.41 -22.31
N GLN A 283 -3.40 -0.84 -21.64
CA GLN A 283 -4.41 -1.65 -20.94
C GLN A 283 -5.28 -2.45 -21.90
N ASP A 284 -5.72 -1.86 -23.01
CA ASP A 284 -6.57 -2.53 -24.01
C ASP A 284 -5.83 -3.64 -24.75
N ALA A 285 -4.50 -3.48 -24.94
CA ALA A 285 -3.64 -4.48 -25.56
C ALA A 285 -3.07 -5.52 -24.59
N ALA A 286 -3.29 -5.36 -23.28
CA ALA A 286 -2.71 -6.24 -22.26
C ALA A 286 -3.27 -7.66 -22.37
N VAL A 287 -2.40 -8.63 -22.62
CA VAL A 287 -2.75 -10.05 -22.56
C VAL A 287 -2.68 -10.50 -21.09
N PRO A 288 -3.72 -11.15 -20.55
CA PRO A 288 -3.67 -11.70 -19.20
C PRO A 288 -2.42 -12.58 -19.00
N PRO A 289 -1.68 -12.42 -17.89
CA PRO A 289 -0.58 -13.32 -17.59
C PRO A 289 -1.11 -14.75 -17.46
N LYS A 290 -0.34 -15.72 -17.93
CA LYS A 290 -0.68 -17.12 -17.74
C LYS A 290 -0.61 -17.44 -16.25
N LYS A 291 -1.54 -18.26 -15.77
CA LYS A 291 -1.45 -18.80 -14.40
C LYS A 291 -0.12 -19.57 -14.26
N PRO A 292 0.71 -19.26 -13.26
CA PRO A 292 1.90 -20.07 -12.94
C PRO A 292 1.49 -21.53 -12.69
N ALA A 293 2.31 -22.47 -13.15
CA ALA A 293 2.02 -23.90 -12.98
C ALA A 293 1.95 -24.26 -11.49
N ASP A 294 0.99 -25.09 -11.09
CA ASP A 294 0.81 -25.46 -9.69
C ASP A 294 2.07 -26.18 -9.16
N GLU A 295 2.78 -26.93 -10.01
CA GLU A 295 4.06 -27.56 -9.68
C GLU A 295 5.16 -26.54 -9.34
N ILE A 296 5.21 -25.39 -10.03
CA ILE A 296 6.17 -24.31 -9.75
C ILE A 296 5.83 -23.66 -8.41
N ILE A 297 4.55 -23.36 -8.18
CA ILE A 297 4.08 -22.77 -6.92
C ILE A 297 4.44 -23.68 -5.74
N ASP A 298 4.18 -24.99 -5.87
CA ASP A 298 4.48 -25.98 -4.84
C ASP A 298 5.98 -26.09 -4.57
N GLN A 299 6.82 -26.10 -5.62
CA GLN A 299 8.27 -26.13 -5.50
C GLN A 299 8.80 -24.86 -4.80
N MET A 300 8.35 -23.69 -5.25
CA MET A 300 8.78 -22.40 -4.69
C MET A 300 8.38 -22.26 -3.22
N ALA A 301 7.14 -22.59 -2.87
CA ALA A 301 6.63 -22.54 -1.50
C ALA A 301 7.41 -23.51 -0.59
N LYS A 302 7.60 -24.76 -1.02
CA LYS A 302 8.34 -25.77 -0.26
C LYS A 302 9.79 -25.36 -0.01
N ALA A 303 10.47 -24.77 -1.00
CA ALA A 303 11.85 -24.29 -0.85
C ALA A 303 11.97 -23.11 0.14
N LYS A 304 10.87 -22.44 0.48
CA LYS A 304 10.80 -21.39 1.51
C LYS A 304 10.08 -21.84 2.79
N HIS A 305 9.78 -23.14 2.93
CA HIS A 305 9.04 -23.70 4.07
C HIS A 305 7.64 -23.08 4.25
N LEU A 306 6.97 -22.77 3.15
CA LEU A 306 5.61 -22.22 3.11
C LEU A 306 4.62 -23.31 2.69
N ASP A 307 3.38 -23.19 3.16
CA ASP A 307 2.23 -23.92 2.65
C ASP A 307 1.93 -23.42 1.23
N PRO A 308 1.97 -24.29 0.20
CA PRO A 308 1.68 -23.88 -1.15
C PRO A 308 0.30 -23.28 -1.34
N ALA A 309 -0.72 -23.67 -0.56
CA ALA A 309 -2.10 -23.21 -0.74
C ALA A 309 -2.35 -21.81 -0.17
N THR A 310 -1.63 -21.42 0.88
CA THR A 310 -1.86 -20.15 1.59
C THR A 310 -0.68 -19.19 1.49
N GLY A 311 0.51 -19.69 1.15
CA GLY A 311 1.78 -18.99 1.23
C GLY A 311 2.24 -18.74 2.68
N LEU A 312 1.51 -19.19 3.69
CA LEU A 312 1.87 -19.00 5.09
C LEU A 312 3.01 -19.96 5.50
N PRO A 313 3.84 -19.59 6.48
CA PRO A 313 4.83 -20.51 7.04
C PRO A 313 4.18 -21.78 7.59
N LEU A 314 4.75 -22.95 7.28
CA LEU A 314 4.31 -24.21 7.87
C LEU A 314 4.62 -24.22 9.37
N SER A 315 3.62 -24.50 10.21
CA SER A 315 3.78 -24.62 11.66
C SER A 315 4.79 -25.73 11.99
N GLY A 316 5.92 -25.34 12.58
CA GLY A 316 7.05 -26.25 12.89
C GLY A 316 8.44 -25.62 12.75
N PHE A 317 8.56 -24.48 12.06
CA PHE A 317 9.83 -23.75 11.91
C PHE A 317 9.72 -22.29 12.38
N SER A 318 9.37 -22.09 13.65
CA SER A 318 9.90 -20.90 14.34
C SER A 318 11.33 -21.21 14.73
N ASN A 319 12.27 -20.33 14.41
CA ASN A 319 13.61 -20.29 15.02
C ASN A 319 13.45 -20.07 16.54
N LYS A 320 13.13 -21.13 17.28
CA LYS A 320 13.32 -21.22 18.72
C LYS A 320 14.58 -22.04 18.92
N THR A 321 15.67 -21.34 19.19
CA THR A 321 16.80 -21.86 19.95
C THR A 321 16.27 -22.66 21.14
N SER A 322 16.57 -23.96 21.12
CA SER A 322 16.72 -24.87 22.26
C SER A 322 15.64 -24.82 23.34
N GLN A 323 14.71 -25.77 23.27
CA GLN A 323 14.54 -26.76 24.34
C GLN A 323 13.85 -28.00 23.74
N ALA A 324 14.45 -29.17 23.98
CA ALA A 324 13.94 -30.45 23.56
C ALA A 324 12.69 -30.78 24.38
N ASP A 325 11.59 -31.15 23.73
CA ASP A 325 10.45 -31.75 24.41
C ASP A 325 10.16 -33.14 23.85
N GLU A 326 10.02 -34.06 24.81
CA GLU A 326 9.67 -35.47 24.70
C GLU A 326 8.25 -35.69 24.11
N PRO A 327 7.96 -36.90 23.59
CA PRO A 327 6.69 -37.20 22.94
C PRO A 327 5.52 -37.20 23.92
N SER A 328 4.61 -36.24 23.78
CA SER A 328 3.38 -36.17 24.57
C SER A 328 2.39 -37.27 24.19
N LYS A 329 1.94 -37.98 25.23
CA LYS A 329 0.86 -38.97 25.22
C LYS A 329 -0.42 -38.38 24.64
N VAL A 330 -1.05 -39.11 23.72
CA VAL A 330 -2.35 -38.79 23.12
C VAL A 330 -3.40 -38.66 24.22
N ALA A 331 -3.80 -37.42 24.51
CA ALA A 331 -4.98 -37.13 25.32
C ALA A 331 -6.24 -37.51 24.53
N ALA A 332 -7.25 -38.05 25.21
CA ALA A 332 -8.53 -38.37 24.60
C ALA A 332 -9.20 -37.10 24.04
N ARG A 333 -9.74 -37.18 22.82
CA ARG A 333 -10.39 -36.05 22.14
C ARG A 333 -11.63 -35.58 22.89
N VAL A 334 -11.93 -34.28 22.89
CA VAL A 334 -13.21 -33.76 23.41
C VAL A 334 -14.35 -34.08 22.44
N PRO A 335 -15.57 -34.38 22.90
CA PRO A 335 -16.66 -34.78 22.02
C PRO A 335 -17.13 -33.63 21.12
N ILE A 336 -17.59 -33.96 19.90
CA ILE A 336 -18.38 -33.05 19.05
C ILE A 336 -19.60 -32.56 19.85
N GLY A 337 -19.90 -31.27 19.77
CA GLY A 337 -20.88 -30.56 20.57
C GLY A 337 -20.29 -29.87 21.81
N THR A 338 -18.99 -30.01 22.07
CA THR A 338 -18.30 -29.27 23.15
C THR A 338 -18.44 -27.77 22.93
N LEU A 339 -18.83 -27.05 23.97
CA LEU A 339 -18.94 -25.58 23.96
C LEU A 339 -17.72 -24.94 24.61
N ALA A 340 -17.26 -23.84 24.04
CA ALA A 340 -16.23 -22.98 24.60
C ALA A 340 -16.53 -21.51 24.28
N SER A 341 -16.18 -20.60 25.18
CA SER A 341 -16.56 -19.19 25.08
C SER A 341 -15.47 -18.35 24.44
N THR A 342 -15.86 -17.21 23.88
CA THR A 342 -14.92 -16.16 23.49
C THR A 342 -13.94 -15.83 24.63
N GLY A 343 -12.64 -15.83 24.34
CA GLY A 343 -11.55 -15.60 25.29
C GLY A 343 -11.03 -16.87 25.97
N GLU A 344 -11.71 -18.02 25.83
CA GLU A 344 -11.22 -19.29 26.33
C GLU A 344 -10.22 -19.95 25.37
N ILE A 345 -9.37 -20.82 25.92
CA ILE A 345 -8.46 -21.65 25.14
C ILE A 345 -9.25 -22.78 24.48
N CYS A 346 -9.12 -22.91 23.16
CA CYS A 346 -9.74 -23.94 22.37
C CYS A 346 -9.28 -25.32 22.87
N PRO A 347 -10.21 -26.19 23.28
CA PRO A 347 -9.85 -27.46 23.92
C PRO A 347 -9.46 -28.55 22.92
N GLU A 348 -9.74 -28.37 21.62
CA GLU A 348 -9.56 -29.40 20.59
C GLU A 348 -9.44 -28.85 19.17
N ASP A 349 -8.62 -29.52 18.36
CA ASP A 349 -8.50 -29.27 16.93
C ASP A 349 -9.82 -29.55 16.23
N GLY A 350 -10.41 -28.53 15.61
CA GLY A 350 -11.73 -28.70 15.03
C GLY A 350 -12.27 -27.53 14.24
N VAL A 351 -13.35 -27.80 13.52
CA VAL A 351 -14.26 -26.78 13.02
C VAL A 351 -15.24 -26.46 14.14
N TRP A 352 -15.31 -25.20 14.53
CA TRP A 352 -16.17 -24.68 15.57
C TRP A 352 -17.20 -23.71 14.98
N HIS A 353 -18.45 -23.86 15.42
CA HIS A 353 -19.57 -23.02 15.01
C HIS A 353 -19.94 -22.05 16.14
N ALA A 354 -19.87 -20.74 15.90
CA ALA A 354 -20.38 -19.72 16.79
C ALA A 354 -21.92 -19.70 16.84
N LYS A 355 -22.48 -19.81 18.05
CA LYS A 355 -23.90 -19.62 18.32
C LYS A 355 -24.21 -18.13 18.37
N LEU A 356 -24.85 -17.64 17.30
CA LEU A 356 -25.32 -16.26 17.18
C LEU A 356 -26.74 -16.13 17.76
N GLU A 357 -27.08 -14.93 18.25
CA GLU A 357 -28.43 -14.64 18.72
C GLU A 357 -29.41 -14.47 17.55
N ALA A 358 -30.71 -14.59 17.82
CA ALA A 358 -31.74 -14.49 16.78
C ALA A 358 -31.72 -13.10 16.10
N GLY A 359 -31.43 -13.08 14.79
CA GLY A 359 -31.33 -11.86 13.99
C GLY A 359 -29.90 -11.38 13.72
N GLN A 360 -28.90 -11.99 14.35
CA GLN A 360 -27.49 -11.76 14.04
C GLN A 360 -27.02 -12.61 12.87
N MET A 361 -26.19 -12.03 12.01
CA MET A 361 -25.52 -12.71 10.90
C MET A 361 -24.02 -12.45 10.96
N GLY A 362 -23.21 -13.47 10.71
CA GLY A 362 -21.76 -13.35 10.70
C GLY A 362 -21.14 -14.66 10.23
N ASP A 363 -19.83 -14.63 9.98
CA ASP A 363 -19.07 -15.84 9.70
C ASP A 363 -19.11 -16.76 10.93
N SER A 364 -19.98 -17.78 10.87
CA SER A 364 -20.34 -18.57 12.03
C SER A 364 -19.53 -19.84 12.17
N GLN A 365 -18.66 -20.21 11.21
CA GLN A 365 -17.85 -21.43 11.30
C GLN A 365 -16.37 -21.14 11.06
N ARG A 366 -15.52 -21.51 12.02
CA ARG A 366 -14.07 -21.31 11.95
C ARG A 366 -13.30 -22.54 12.37
N ARG A 367 -12.07 -22.67 11.88
CA ARG A 367 -11.14 -23.71 12.29
C ARG A 367 -10.29 -23.18 13.44
N PHE A 368 -10.18 -23.95 14.52
CA PHE A 368 -9.29 -23.67 15.63
C PHE A 368 -8.46 -24.91 15.95
N LEU A 369 -7.22 -24.67 16.35
CA LEU A 369 -6.35 -25.67 16.94
C LEU A 369 -6.48 -25.62 18.46
N LYS A 370 -6.27 -26.77 19.09
CA LYS A 370 -6.17 -26.89 20.54
C LYS A 370 -5.06 -25.96 21.05
N GLY A 371 -5.42 -25.04 21.93
CA GLY A 371 -4.52 -23.99 22.43
C GLY A 371 -4.83 -22.58 21.92
N ASP A 372 -5.60 -22.44 20.83
CA ASP A 372 -5.97 -21.12 20.30
C ASP A 372 -6.90 -20.37 21.25
N THR A 373 -6.77 -19.05 21.36
CA THR A 373 -7.78 -18.24 22.07
C THR A 373 -8.97 -18.00 21.16
N LEU A 374 -10.16 -18.41 21.60
CA LEU A 374 -11.38 -18.28 20.80
C LEU A 374 -11.76 -16.80 20.65
N PRO A 375 -11.89 -16.29 19.41
CA PRO A 375 -12.05 -14.85 19.17
C PRO A 375 -13.50 -14.39 19.38
N SER A 376 -13.67 -13.09 19.59
CA SER A 376 -14.97 -12.44 19.41
C SER A 376 -15.32 -12.39 17.92
N LEU A 377 -16.62 -12.33 17.60
CA LEU A 377 -17.09 -12.19 16.23
C LEU A 377 -17.63 -10.80 15.97
N VAL A 378 -17.31 -10.25 14.80
CA VAL A 378 -18.08 -9.13 14.26
C VAL A 378 -19.38 -9.70 13.71
N VAL A 379 -20.50 -9.35 14.34
CA VAL A 379 -21.83 -9.75 13.91
C VAL A 379 -22.57 -8.55 13.33
N HIS A 380 -23.40 -8.84 12.35
CA HIS A 380 -24.26 -7.90 11.65
C HIS A 380 -25.69 -8.09 12.13
N GLU A 381 -26.32 -7.00 12.56
CA GLU A 381 -27.76 -6.96 12.80
C GLU A 381 -28.41 -6.08 11.72
N PRO A 382 -29.01 -6.68 10.68
CA PRO A 382 -29.71 -5.91 9.66
C PRO A 382 -30.91 -5.19 10.28
N ARG A 383 -31.13 -3.95 9.84
CA ARG A 383 -32.32 -3.20 10.24
C ARG A 383 -33.54 -3.80 9.53
N THR A 384 -34.71 -3.68 10.17
CA THR A 384 -36.00 -4.12 9.58
C THR A 384 -36.30 -3.46 8.22
N LEU A 385 -35.76 -2.25 7.99
CA LEU A 385 -35.84 -1.53 6.72
C LEU A 385 -34.47 -1.55 6.01
N ALA A 386 -34.28 -2.50 5.09
CA ALA A 386 -33.00 -2.76 4.41
C ALA A 386 -32.38 -1.53 3.68
N PHE A 387 -33.17 -0.54 3.27
CA PHE A 387 -32.64 0.66 2.61
C PHE A 387 -31.79 1.54 3.55
N LEU A 388 -32.03 1.47 4.87
CA LEU A 388 -31.26 2.21 5.86
C LEU A 388 -29.84 1.64 6.01
N ASP A 389 -29.68 0.33 5.89
CA ASP A 389 -28.36 -0.32 5.88
C ASP A 389 -27.56 0.04 4.62
N ARG A 390 -28.23 0.29 3.48
CA ARG A 390 -27.59 0.78 2.24
C ARG A 390 -27.11 2.24 2.34
N MET A 391 -27.80 3.07 3.13
CA MET A 391 -27.47 4.48 3.30
C MET A 391 -26.44 4.73 4.42
N MET A 392 -26.51 3.96 5.51
CA MET A 392 -25.73 4.21 6.73
C MET A 392 -24.72 3.09 7.06
N GLY A 393 -24.61 2.06 6.22
CA GLY A 393 -23.88 0.84 6.54
C GLY A 393 -24.67 -0.08 7.48
N THR A 394 -24.42 -1.39 7.39
CA THR A 394 -24.94 -2.38 8.33
C THR A 394 -24.35 -2.15 9.71
N ARG A 395 -25.18 -2.31 10.76
CA ARG A 395 -24.67 -2.22 12.13
C ARG A 395 -23.71 -3.37 12.38
N GLN A 396 -22.47 -3.03 12.71
CA GLN A 396 -21.45 -3.97 13.12
C GLN A 396 -21.26 -3.84 14.62
N GLN A 397 -21.26 -4.97 15.32
CA GLN A 397 -20.87 -5.03 16.72
C GLN A 397 -19.96 -6.22 16.95
N VAL A 398 -19.03 -6.08 17.90
CA VAL A 398 -18.20 -7.18 18.37
C VAL A 398 -18.99 -7.93 19.44
N ALA A 399 -19.36 -9.17 19.15
CA ALA A 399 -20.11 -10.04 20.05
C ALA A 399 -19.22 -11.12 20.66
N THR A 400 -19.40 -11.36 21.95
CA THR A 400 -18.92 -12.57 22.62
C THR A 400 -19.88 -13.71 22.31
N VAL A 401 -19.36 -14.77 21.70
CA VAL A 401 -20.15 -15.92 21.24
C VAL A 401 -19.69 -17.20 21.94
N ALA A 402 -20.61 -18.16 22.03
CA ALA A 402 -20.28 -19.54 22.38
C ALA A 402 -19.93 -20.30 21.09
N TRP A 403 -18.77 -20.91 21.05
CA TRP A 403 -18.28 -21.75 19.98
C TRP A 403 -18.63 -23.21 20.28
N GLU A 404 -19.18 -23.93 19.31
CA GLU A 404 -19.50 -25.36 19.39
C GLU A 404 -18.64 -26.17 18.44
N LEU A 405 -17.91 -27.17 18.93
CA LEU A 405 -17.16 -28.09 18.09
C LEU A 405 -18.11 -28.90 17.20
N VAL A 406 -18.04 -28.75 15.88
CA VAL A 406 -18.92 -29.44 14.93
C VAL A 406 -18.22 -30.51 14.10
N ALA A 407 -16.89 -30.46 13.96
CA ALA A 407 -16.10 -31.49 13.30
C ALA A 407 -14.64 -31.47 13.77
N TYR A 408 -13.95 -32.62 13.75
CA TYR A 408 -12.50 -32.66 13.96
C TYR A 408 -11.75 -32.29 12.69
N ILE A 409 -10.60 -31.64 12.83
CA ILE A 409 -9.64 -31.49 11.74
C ILE A 409 -8.71 -32.68 11.86
N ASP A 410 -9.03 -33.79 11.18
CA ASP A 410 -8.11 -34.92 11.17
C ASP A 410 -6.81 -34.50 10.48
N GLN A 411 -5.68 -34.73 11.15
CA GLN A 411 -4.34 -34.53 10.61
C GLN A 411 -4.07 -35.64 9.58
N THR A 412 -4.16 -35.32 8.29
CA THR A 412 -3.54 -36.12 7.22
C THR A 412 -2.25 -35.48 6.77
#